data_AF-A0A8X6Q1R4-F1
#
_entry.id   AF-A0A8X6Q1R4-F1
#
_cell.length_a   1.000
_cell.length_b   1.000
_cell.length_c   1.000
_cell.angle_alpha   90.00
_cell.angle_beta   90.00
_cell.angle_gamma   90.00
#
_symmetry.space_group_name_H-M   'P 1'
#
loop_
_entity.id
_entity.type
_entity.pdbx_description
1 polymer ?
#
loop_
_entity_poly.entity_id
_entity_poly.type
_entity_poly.pdbx_seq_one_letter_code
_entity_poly.pdbx_strand_id
1 'polypeptide(L)'
;MARYRRAKKTSSGDPSATDSLMPELESDAMDEKLDEQSIIGKNMDRTTTTTQTSTMTESTTTSTTETSTLPTSTEVSSTTRSDTCKPVRKRGILWPETPMGETAVESCPGKSTGKARWSCEKGGWGESGPTLRECRSLDIMNLKEKFNTSSIKDTMSMLEQVFSDREKEIFGEDLADVISMMTSLPDRVHIATQSQSSSERWTSTKGLVEKTASLFDRIIELDETWHDIEEQRRPQVGTHLLSTIDGMSLNLADAMDEKIDEQSIIGKNMGKRFSFNLKSEKFHKTIPLLV
;
A
#
# COMPACT_ATOMS: atom_id res chain seq x y z
N MET A 1 -43.81 -26.73 -39.15
CA MET A 1 -43.33 -27.85 -39.98
C MET A 1 -42.51 -27.29 -41.13
N ALA A 2 -41.24 -27.69 -41.21
CA ALA A 2 -40.28 -27.27 -42.21
C ALA A 2 -40.56 -27.86 -43.60
N ARG A 3 -40.10 -27.17 -44.67
CA ARG A 3 -39.43 -27.78 -45.83
C ARG A 3 -38.69 -26.72 -46.65
N TYR A 4 -37.58 -27.16 -47.22
CA TYR A 4 -36.42 -26.41 -47.71
C TYR A 4 -36.19 -26.70 -49.22
N ARG A 5 -35.31 -25.90 -49.85
CA ARG A 5 -34.62 -26.03 -51.17
C ARG A 5 -35.32 -25.28 -52.34
N ARG A 6 -34.62 -24.55 -53.22
CA ARG A 6 -33.40 -24.95 -53.97
C ARG A 6 -32.70 -23.78 -54.74
N ALA A 7 -31.37 -23.75 -54.63
CA ALA A 7 -30.25 -23.48 -55.57
C ALA A 7 -30.13 -22.27 -56.55
N LYS A 8 -28.97 -21.61 -56.42
CA LYS A 8 -27.90 -21.19 -57.39
C LYS A 8 -28.24 -20.58 -58.77
N LYS A 9 -27.63 -19.41 -59.06
CA LYS A 9 -26.81 -19.17 -60.28
C LYS A 9 -25.77 -18.05 -60.09
N THR A 10 -24.63 -18.25 -60.75
CA THR A 10 -23.34 -17.55 -60.74
C THR A 10 -23.23 -16.40 -61.75
N SER A 11 -22.36 -15.40 -61.53
CA SER A 11 -21.25 -14.99 -62.45
C SER A 11 -20.87 -13.50 -62.39
N SER A 12 -19.54 -13.25 -62.37
CA SER A 12 -18.73 -12.11 -62.87
C SER A 12 -18.91 -10.72 -62.24
N GLY A 13 -17.88 -9.96 -61.89
CA GLY A 13 -16.43 -10.15 -61.99
C GLY A 13 -15.69 -8.92 -61.41
N ASP A 14 -14.53 -9.18 -60.80
CA ASP A 14 -13.45 -8.23 -60.46
C ASP A 14 -12.70 -7.79 -61.74
N PRO A 15 -11.73 -6.83 -61.75
CA PRO A 15 -10.92 -6.33 -60.61
C PRO A 15 -10.58 -4.83 -60.60
N SER A 16 -10.12 -4.31 -59.45
CA SER A 16 -8.98 -3.38 -59.43
C SER A 16 -8.32 -3.38 -58.05
N ALA A 17 -7.07 -3.84 -58.03
CA ALA A 17 -6.17 -3.79 -56.89
C ALA A 17 -5.32 -2.52 -56.96
N THR A 18 -5.09 -1.88 -55.82
CA THR A 18 -3.83 -1.18 -55.55
C THR A 18 -3.37 -1.49 -54.13
N ASP A 19 -2.27 -2.21 -54.15
CA ASP A 19 -1.27 -2.57 -53.16
C ASP A 19 -0.83 -1.41 -52.24
N SER A 20 -0.68 -1.70 -50.94
CA SER A 20 0.25 -1.02 -50.02
C SER A 20 0.48 -1.89 -48.79
N LEU A 21 1.64 -2.55 -48.82
CA LEU A 21 2.26 -3.36 -47.77
C LEU A 21 2.65 -2.54 -46.52
N MET A 22 2.16 -2.98 -45.35
CA MET A 22 2.88 -3.50 -44.15
C MET A 22 4.22 -2.85 -43.70
N PRO A 23 4.51 -2.75 -42.37
CA PRO A 23 4.67 -3.94 -41.53
C PRO A 23 4.06 -3.94 -40.11
N GLU A 24 3.71 -5.17 -39.72
CA GLU A 24 3.43 -5.67 -38.37
C GLU A 24 4.59 -5.41 -37.40
N LEU A 25 4.25 -5.08 -36.15
CA LEU A 25 5.17 -5.13 -35.02
C LEU A 25 5.14 -6.54 -34.44
N GLU A 26 6.21 -7.29 -34.70
CA GLU A 26 6.48 -8.60 -34.11
C GLU A 26 6.73 -8.49 -32.60
N SER A 27 6.19 -9.49 -31.88
CA SER A 27 6.38 -9.76 -30.47
C SER A 27 7.59 -10.67 -30.27
N ASP A 28 8.64 -10.17 -29.63
CA ASP A 28 9.76 -11.01 -29.20
C ASP A 28 9.48 -11.64 -27.83
N ALA A 29 9.14 -12.93 -27.87
CA ALA A 29 9.21 -13.86 -26.76
C ALA A 29 10.64 -14.42 -26.66
N MET A 30 11.28 -14.29 -25.51
CA MET A 30 12.52 -15.01 -25.20
C MET A 30 12.20 -16.29 -24.42
N ASP A 31 12.25 -17.41 -25.13
CA ASP A 31 12.40 -18.76 -24.57
C ASP A 31 13.88 -18.97 -24.21
N GLU A 32 14.18 -19.24 -22.93
CA GLU A 32 15.44 -19.86 -22.53
C GLU A 32 15.18 -21.17 -21.78
N LYS A 33 15.88 -22.20 -22.26
CA LYS A 33 15.59 -23.62 -22.13
C LYS A 33 16.28 -24.21 -20.89
N LEU A 34 15.57 -25.08 -20.20
CA LEU A 34 16.03 -25.98 -19.15
C LEU A 34 17.17 -26.90 -19.63
N ASP A 35 18.25 -26.96 -18.85
CA ASP A 35 19.20 -28.08 -18.86
C ASP A 35 18.99 -28.93 -17.60
N GLU A 36 18.56 -30.17 -17.81
CA GLU A 36 18.47 -31.24 -16.83
C GLU A 36 19.54 -32.28 -17.18
N GLN A 37 20.51 -32.51 -16.30
CA GLN A 37 21.31 -33.74 -16.28
C GLN A 37 21.45 -34.26 -14.86
N SER A 38 20.99 -35.50 -14.69
CA SER A 38 21.11 -36.37 -13.53
C SER A 38 22.33 -37.29 -13.69
N ILE A 39 23.18 -37.43 -12.66
CA ILE A 39 23.90 -38.67 -12.33
C ILE A 39 23.98 -38.86 -10.81
N ILE A 40 23.71 -40.11 -10.41
CA ILE A 40 23.60 -40.70 -9.08
C ILE A 40 24.96 -41.02 -8.43
N GLY A 41 25.11 -40.66 -7.14
CA GLY A 41 25.52 -41.56 -6.06
C GLY A 41 26.98 -41.53 -5.54
N LYS A 42 27.16 -41.13 -4.26
CA LYS A 42 27.58 -42.02 -3.15
C LYS A 42 27.70 -41.29 -1.78
N ASN A 43 27.24 -42.03 -0.77
CA ASN A 43 27.09 -41.85 0.70
C ASN A 43 28.15 -41.13 1.55
N MET A 44 27.69 -40.89 2.80
CA MET A 44 28.37 -40.70 4.10
C MET A 44 28.76 -39.23 4.41
N ASP A 45 28.45 -38.63 5.56
CA ASP A 45 28.19 -39.19 6.89
C ASP A 45 27.40 -38.22 7.78
N ARG A 46 26.83 -38.83 8.81
CA ARG A 46 26.10 -38.34 9.98
C ARG A 46 26.74 -37.12 10.66
N THR A 47 25.95 -36.11 11.05
CA THR A 47 26.33 -35.21 12.16
C THR A 47 25.13 -34.82 13.00
N THR A 48 25.24 -35.22 14.27
CA THR A 48 24.28 -35.17 15.36
C THR A 48 24.22 -33.80 16.04
N THR A 49 23.00 -33.40 16.40
CA THR A 49 22.64 -32.39 17.39
C THR A 49 23.45 -32.54 18.69
N THR A 50 24.11 -31.47 19.13
CA THR A 50 24.77 -31.41 20.44
C THR A 50 24.18 -30.28 21.29
N THR A 51 23.46 -30.71 22.32
CA THR A 51 23.01 -29.94 23.49
C THR A 51 24.22 -29.53 24.33
N GLN A 52 24.33 -28.26 24.71
CA GLN A 52 25.33 -27.82 25.69
C GLN A 52 24.73 -27.82 27.09
N THR A 53 25.26 -28.72 27.91
CA THR A 53 25.00 -28.89 29.34
C THR A 53 26.02 -28.07 30.13
N SER A 54 25.52 -27.28 31.08
CA SER A 54 26.30 -26.49 32.03
C SER A 54 27.02 -27.39 33.03
N THR A 55 28.33 -27.19 33.20
CA THR A 55 29.18 -27.89 34.20
C THR A 55 29.62 -26.89 35.25
N MET A 56 29.25 -27.14 36.50
CA MET A 56 29.85 -26.50 37.67
C MET A 56 31.21 -27.12 37.94
N THR A 57 32.22 -26.29 38.19
CA THR A 57 33.46 -26.72 38.84
C THR A 57 33.83 -25.72 39.92
N GLU A 58 33.94 -26.32 41.10
CA GLU A 58 34.27 -25.79 42.41
C GLU A 58 35.73 -25.32 42.46
N SER A 59 35.98 -24.23 43.16
CA SER A 59 37.34 -23.77 43.52
C SER A 59 37.31 -23.22 44.93
N THR A 60 37.72 -24.07 45.87
CA THR A 60 37.99 -23.76 47.28
C THR A 60 39.35 -23.11 47.41
N THR A 61 39.46 -21.91 47.99
CA THR A 61 40.71 -21.44 48.65
C THR A 61 40.39 -20.31 49.65
N THR A 62 40.39 -20.70 50.92
CA THR A 62 40.95 -20.03 52.12
C THR A 62 40.70 -18.56 52.43
N SER A 63 40.11 -18.38 53.62
CA SER A 63 40.08 -17.19 54.46
C SER A 63 41.47 -16.61 54.76
N THR A 64 41.62 -15.28 54.69
CA THR A 64 42.56 -14.52 55.54
C THR A 64 41.99 -13.11 55.76
N THR A 65 41.99 -12.71 57.02
CA THR A 65 41.42 -11.49 57.59
C THR A 65 42.56 -10.53 57.90
N GLU A 66 42.67 -9.37 57.25
CA GLU A 66 43.46 -8.23 57.76
C GLU A 66 42.85 -6.86 57.35
N THR A 67 42.21 -6.22 58.33
CA THR A 67 42.31 -4.83 58.81
C THR A 67 42.80 -3.68 57.90
N SER A 68 41.92 -2.66 57.81
CA SER A 68 42.18 -1.21 57.79
C SER A 68 42.96 -0.59 56.63
N THR A 69 42.27 0.22 55.80
CA THR A 69 42.43 1.69 55.77
C THR A 69 41.45 2.33 54.79
N LEU A 70 40.71 3.35 55.25
CA LEU A 70 39.98 4.29 54.41
C LEU A 70 41.02 5.19 53.69
N PRO A 71 40.75 5.62 52.44
CA PRO A 71 40.49 7.04 52.30
C PRO A 71 39.38 7.40 51.31
N THR A 72 38.59 8.38 51.75
CA THR A 72 38.25 9.59 50.99
C THR A 72 37.48 9.41 49.70
N SER A 73 36.16 9.60 49.85
CA SER A 73 35.26 10.16 48.84
C SER A 73 35.97 11.21 47.99
N THR A 74 36.14 10.88 46.71
CA THR A 74 36.17 11.90 45.67
C THR A 74 34.95 11.58 44.80
N GLU A 75 33.81 12.21 45.14
CA GLU A 75 32.72 12.43 44.18
C GLU A 75 33.29 13.21 43.01
N VAL A 76 33.88 12.48 42.06
CA VAL A 76 34.01 12.98 40.71
C VAL A 76 32.59 12.91 40.15
N SER A 77 31.82 13.98 40.37
CA SER A 77 30.73 14.34 39.47
C SER A 77 31.35 14.63 38.10
N SER A 78 31.79 13.58 37.41
CA SER A 78 31.90 13.61 35.97
C SER A 78 30.46 13.65 35.48
N THR A 79 29.96 14.85 35.24
CA THR A 79 29.00 15.03 34.15
C THR A 79 29.75 14.66 32.87
N THR A 80 29.95 13.35 32.63
CA THR A 80 30.04 12.82 31.28
C THR A 80 28.74 13.26 30.64
N ARG A 81 28.79 14.34 29.86
CA ARG A 81 27.76 14.61 28.85
C ARG A 81 27.67 13.30 28.10
N SER A 82 26.62 12.53 28.35
CA SER A 82 26.53 11.21 27.80
C SER A 82 26.44 11.39 26.30
N ASP A 83 27.51 11.03 25.58
CA ASP A 83 27.54 10.90 24.12
C ASP A 83 26.68 9.68 23.72
N THR A 84 25.48 9.56 24.30
CA THR A 84 24.51 8.50 24.09
C THR A 84 23.11 9.11 23.99
N CYS A 85 22.34 8.63 23.04
CA CYS A 85 20.93 8.95 22.89
C CYS A 85 20.12 8.17 23.93
N LYS A 86 19.26 8.87 24.68
CA LYS A 86 18.48 8.27 25.75
C LYS A 86 17.33 7.40 25.22
N PRO A 87 16.96 6.32 25.94
CA PRO A 87 15.83 5.49 25.53
C PRO A 87 14.56 6.31 25.39
N VAL A 88 13.84 6.10 24.28
CA VAL A 88 12.59 6.84 23.99
C VAL A 88 11.63 5.95 23.21
N ARG A 89 10.33 6.13 23.42
CA ARG A 89 9.31 5.45 22.61
C ARG A 89 8.91 6.35 21.45
N LYS A 90 9.05 5.88 20.21
CA LYS A 90 8.66 6.61 18.98
C LYS A 90 8.23 5.63 17.89
N ARG A 91 7.16 5.95 17.16
CA ARG A 91 6.55 5.10 16.11
C ARG A 91 6.28 3.66 16.57
N GLY A 92 5.71 3.52 17.76
CA GLY A 92 5.40 2.22 18.37
C GLY A 92 6.60 1.42 18.91
N ILE A 93 7.83 1.87 18.69
CA ILE A 93 9.08 1.18 19.07
C ILE A 93 9.69 1.84 20.31
N LEU A 94 10.20 1.03 21.25
CA LEU A 94 11.06 1.50 22.34
C LEU A 94 12.52 1.45 21.87
N TRP A 95 13.09 2.61 21.59
CA TRP A 95 14.47 2.73 21.15
C TRP A 95 15.42 2.63 22.35
N PRO A 96 16.46 1.79 22.30
CA PRO A 96 17.39 1.59 23.40
C PRO A 96 18.36 2.76 23.54
N GLU A 97 19.07 2.82 24.67
CA GLU A 97 20.20 3.75 24.80
C GLU A 97 21.26 3.41 23.76
N THR A 98 21.64 4.38 22.94
CA THR A 98 22.52 4.15 21.77
C THR A 98 23.66 5.15 21.77
N PRO A 99 24.93 4.72 21.62
CA PRO A 99 26.06 5.64 21.51
C PRO A 99 25.99 6.60 20.32
N MET A 100 26.52 7.81 20.48
CA MET A 100 26.64 8.81 19.43
C MET A 100 27.46 8.26 18.26
N GLY A 101 26.94 8.42 17.04
CA GLY A 101 27.53 7.89 15.81
C GLY A 101 27.05 6.47 15.48
N GLU A 102 26.39 5.77 16.41
CA GLU A 102 25.79 4.47 16.14
C GLU A 102 24.33 4.59 15.67
N THR A 103 23.83 3.51 15.08
CA THR A 103 22.44 3.39 14.63
C THR A 103 21.77 2.26 15.40
N ALA A 104 20.70 2.59 16.11
CA ALA A 104 19.85 1.60 16.75
C ALA A 104 19.09 0.82 15.68
N VAL A 105 18.97 -0.50 15.83
CA VAL A 105 18.22 -1.36 14.93
C VAL A 105 17.24 -2.18 15.75
N GLU A 106 15.95 -1.97 15.52
CA GLU A 106 14.88 -2.64 16.24
C GLU A 106 13.95 -3.39 15.28
N SER A 107 13.20 -4.34 15.82
CA SER A 107 12.15 -5.02 15.05
C SER A 107 10.96 -4.09 14.81
N CYS A 108 10.31 -4.22 13.65
CA CYS A 108 9.11 -3.43 13.36
C CYS A 108 7.97 -3.72 14.35
N PRO A 109 7.14 -2.72 14.71
CA PRO A 109 6.14 -2.85 15.75
C PRO A 109 4.91 -3.66 15.29
N GLY A 110 4.16 -4.19 16.25
CA GLY A 110 2.89 -4.86 15.98
C GLY A 110 3.05 -6.15 15.18
N LYS A 111 2.10 -6.41 14.27
CA LYS A 111 2.10 -7.58 13.39
C LYS A 111 2.72 -7.22 12.04
N SER A 112 4.01 -6.94 12.06
CA SER A 112 4.79 -6.58 10.87
C SER A 112 6.11 -7.35 10.82
N THR A 113 6.75 -7.34 9.65
CA THR A 113 8.08 -7.91 9.44
C THR A 113 9.07 -6.82 9.04
N GLY A 114 10.37 -7.08 9.21
CA GLY A 114 11.43 -6.15 8.87
C GLY A 114 12.13 -5.52 10.08
N LYS A 115 12.92 -4.48 9.81
CA LYS A 115 13.68 -3.75 10.83
C LYS A 115 13.51 -2.24 10.68
N ALA A 116 13.44 -1.53 11.80
CA ALA A 116 13.49 -0.08 11.85
C ALA A 116 14.88 0.39 12.31
N ARG A 117 15.32 1.56 11.86
CA ARG A 117 16.63 2.11 12.21
C ARG A 117 16.57 3.58 12.60
N TRP A 118 17.36 4.00 13.58
CA TRP A 118 17.47 5.41 13.97
C TRP A 118 18.92 5.75 14.33
N SER A 119 19.46 6.78 13.69
CA SER A 119 20.80 7.30 13.98
C SER A 119 20.81 8.07 15.30
N CYS A 120 21.82 7.79 16.12
CA CYS A 120 22.17 8.62 17.25
C CYS A 120 23.24 9.63 16.81
N GLU A 121 22.93 10.92 16.84
CA GLU A 121 23.78 11.99 16.35
C GLU A 121 24.27 12.89 17.50
N LYS A 122 25.12 13.85 17.17
CA LYS A 122 25.60 14.81 18.15
C LYS A 122 24.43 15.67 18.64
N GLY A 123 24.10 15.53 19.92
CA GLY A 123 22.98 16.26 20.54
C GLY A 123 21.73 15.42 20.77
N GLY A 124 21.73 14.15 20.35
CA GLY A 124 20.63 13.22 20.60
C GLY A 124 20.23 12.46 19.34
N TRP A 125 19.02 11.92 19.35
CA TRP A 125 18.51 11.19 18.20
C TRP A 125 18.40 12.10 16.97
N GLY A 126 18.70 11.57 15.78
CA GLY A 126 18.66 12.32 14.52
C GLY A 126 17.29 12.96 14.27
N GLU A 127 17.31 14.22 13.84
CA GLU A 127 16.10 15.06 13.67
C GLU A 127 15.14 14.51 12.60
N SER A 128 15.66 13.80 11.59
CA SER A 128 14.86 13.10 10.58
C SER A 128 13.98 12.00 11.17
N GLY A 129 14.23 11.59 12.42
CA GLY A 129 13.50 10.51 13.07
C GLY A 129 13.91 9.11 12.61
N PRO A 130 13.23 8.08 13.17
CA PRO A 130 13.49 6.70 12.80
C PRO A 130 12.99 6.41 11.39
N THR A 131 13.72 5.55 10.69
CA THR A 131 13.35 5.03 9.37
C THR A 131 12.66 3.68 9.49
N LEU A 132 11.47 3.56 8.91
CA LEU A 132 10.65 2.34 8.89
C LEU A 132 10.50 1.74 7.47
N ARG A 133 11.45 2.04 6.57
CA ARG A 133 11.37 1.66 5.15
C ARG A 133 11.31 0.15 4.90
N GLU A 134 11.90 -0.65 5.78
CA GLU A 134 11.88 -2.13 5.70
C GLU A 134 10.67 -2.75 6.40
N CYS A 135 9.83 -1.97 7.09
CA CYS A 135 8.67 -2.49 7.78
C CYS A 135 7.52 -2.80 6.81
N ARG A 136 6.93 -4.00 6.93
CA ARG A 136 5.78 -4.44 6.12
C ARG A 136 4.70 -5.06 7.00
N SER A 137 3.48 -4.54 6.93
CA SER A 137 2.36 -5.03 7.73
C SER A 137 1.79 -6.33 7.17
N LEU A 138 1.58 -7.34 8.03
CA LEU A 138 1.08 -8.65 7.62
C LEU A 138 -0.32 -8.57 6.99
N ASP A 139 -1.19 -7.71 7.51
CA ASP A 139 -2.55 -7.56 7.00
C ASP A 139 -2.61 -6.84 5.66
N ILE A 140 -1.71 -5.89 5.39
CA ILE A 140 -1.55 -5.26 4.08
C ILE A 140 -0.97 -6.24 3.06
N MET A 141 -0.04 -7.12 3.46
CA MET A 141 0.41 -8.20 2.58
C MET A 141 -0.74 -9.16 2.21
N ASN A 142 -1.57 -9.55 3.18
CA ASN A 142 -2.76 -10.37 2.91
C ASN A 142 -3.80 -9.62 2.06
N LEU A 143 -3.99 -8.30 2.28
CA LEU A 143 -4.82 -7.47 1.40
C LEU A 143 -4.28 -7.50 -0.03
N LYS A 144 -2.97 -7.33 -0.22
CA LYS A 144 -2.32 -7.31 -1.54
C LYS A 144 -2.51 -8.60 -2.32
N GLU A 145 -2.36 -9.74 -1.66
CA GLU A 145 -2.59 -11.06 -2.25
C GLU A 145 -4.04 -11.23 -2.73
N LYS A 146 -4.99 -10.73 -1.93
CA LYS A 146 -6.44 -10.92 -2.15
C LYS A 146 -7.10 -9.79 -2.93
N PHE A 147 -6.37 -8.70 -3.21
CA PHE A 147 -6.95 -7.45 -3.68
C PHE A 147 -7.72 -7.66 -4.98
N ASN A 148 -7.09 -8.27 -5.98
CA ASN A 148 -7.67 -8.46 -7.31
C ASN A 148 -8.50 -9.74 -7.45
N THR A 149 -8.35 -10.72 -6.55
CA THR A 149 -8.99 -12.04 -6.63
C THR A 149 -10.30 -12.13 -5.85
N SER A 150 -10.47 -11.28 -4.82
CA SER A 150 -11.69 -11.26 -4.00
C SER A 150 -12.82 -10.48 -4.70
N SER A 151 -14.05 -10.63 -4.20
CA SER A 151 -15.15 -9.76 -4.65
C SER A 151 -14.88 -8.30 -4.26
N ILE A 152 -15.45 -7.34 -4.99
CA ILE A 152 -15.28 -5.91 -4.65
C ILE A 152 -15.75 -5.61 -3.22
N LYS A 153 -16.82 -6.27 -2.76
CA LYS A 153 -17.36 -6.11 -1.40
C LYS A 153 -16.34 -6.59 -0.35
N ASP A 154 -15.72 -7.74 -0.57
CA ASP A 154 -14.71 -8.28 0.34
C ASP A 154 -13.43 -7.43 0.32
N THR A 155 -13.00 -6.96 -0.86
CA THR A 155 -11.87 -6.02 -0.97
C THR A 155 -12.13 -4.75 -0.17
N MET A 156 -13.31 -4.15 -0.30
CA MET A 156 -13.67 -2.96 0.46
C MET A 156 -13.69 -3.24 1.97
N SER A 157 -14.19 -4.40 2.39
CA SER A 157 -14.16 -4.79 3.81
C SER A 157 -12.72 -4.94 4.34
N MET A 158 -11.80 -5.51 3.55
CA MET A 158 -10.40 -5.64 3.94
C MET A 158 -9.71 -4.27 4.02
N LEU A 159 -9.99 -3.37 3.07
CA LEU A 159 -9.50 -1.99 3.11
C LEU A 159 -10.01 -1.26 4.36
N GLU A 160 -11.31 -1.32 4.65
CA GLU A 160 -11.90 -0.73 5.86
C GLU A 160 -11.23 -1.28 7.12
N GLN A 161 -10.96 -2.59 7.17
CA GLN A 161 -10.29 -3.21 8.30
C GLN A 161 -8.85 -2.69 8.51
N VAL A 162 -8.06 -2.55 7.44
CA VAL A 162 -6.68 -2.02 7.50
C VAL A 162 -6.62 -0.64 8.15
N PHE A 163 -7.63 0.19 7.91
CA PHE A 163 -7.69 1.57 8.37
C PHE A 163 -8.63 1.79 9.58
N SER A 164 -9.22 0.72 10.13
CA SER A 164 -10.21 0.79 11.22
C SER A 164 -9.60 1.12 12.58
N ASP A 165 -8.42 0.57 12.87
CA ASP A 165 -7.71 0.80 14.13
C ASP A 165 -6.90 2.10 14.03
N ARG A 166 -7.26 3.07 14.88
CA ARG A 166 -6.60 4.39 14.89
C ARG A 166 -5.20 4.36 15.49
N GLU A 167 -4.93 3.42 16.38
CA GLU A 167 -3.66 3.27 17.10
C GLU A 167 -2.66 2.42 16.34
N LYS A 168 -3.12 1.68 15.33
CA LYS A 168 -2.27 0.88 14.47
C LYS A 168 -1.35 1.79 13.63
N GLU A 169 -0.06 1.50 13.71
CA GLU A 169 0.98 2.09 12.88
C GLU A 169 0.82 1.63 11.42
N ILE A 170 0.80 2.58 10.47
CA ILE A 170 0.85 2.32 9.03
C ILE A 170 2.17 2.89 8.52
N PHE A 171 2.96 2.06 7.85
CA PHE A 171 4.26 2.46 7.32
C PHE A 171 4.11 3.17 5.95
N GLY A 172 5.03 4.07 5.61
CA GLY A 172 4.96 4.83 4.35
C GLY A 172 4.86 3.96 3.10
N GLU A 173 5.69 2.92 2.99
CA GLU A 173 5.65 1.99 1.85
C GLU A 173 4.36 1.17 1.79
N ASP A 174 3.83 0.79 2.96
CA ASP A 174 2.54 0.11 3.06
C ASP A 174 1.39 1.01 2.59
N LEU A 175 1.40 2.29 2.98
CA LEU A 175 0.43 3.29 2.52
C LEU A 175 0.52 3.49 1.01
N ALA A 176 1.73 3.64 0.46
CA ALA A 176 1.96 3.79 -0.96
C ALA A 176 1.45 2.59 -1.77
N ASP A 177 1.71 1.36 -1.28
CA ASP A 177 1.21 0.13 -1.88
C ASP A 177 -0.33 0.07 -1.87
N VAL A 178 -0.96 0.41 -0.75
CA VAL A 178 -2.43 0.43 -0.65
C VAL A 178 -3.04 1.44 -1.62
N ILE A 179 -2.52 2.67 -1.66
CA ILE A 179 -3.01 3.70 -2.58
C ILE A 179 -2.81 3.27 -4.04
N SER A 180 -1.68 2.64 -4.36
CA SER A 180 -1.43 2.11 -5.70
C SER A 180 -2.39 0.97 -6.07
N MET A 181 -2.79 0.11 -5.14
CA MET A 181 -3.82 -0.90 -5.42
C MET A 181 -5.20 -0.27 -5.61
N MET A 182 -5.50 0.79 -4.86
CA MET A 182 -6.78 1.48 -4.94
C MET A 182 -7.07 2.08 -6.33
N THR A 183 -6.05 2.33 -7.16
CA THR A 183 -6.25 2.84 -8.54
C THR A 183 -7.08 1.90 -9.43
N SER A 184 -7.16 0.60 -9.13
CA SER A 184 -8.01 -0.34 -9.87
C SER A 184 -9.42 -0.48 -9.30
N LEU A 185 -9.73 0.16 -8.15
CA LEU A 185 -11.08 0.11 -7.57
C LEU A 185 -12.15 0.63 -8.53
N PRO A 186 -11.97 1.77 -9.24
CA PRO A 186 -12.99 2.26 -10.17
C PRO A 186 -13.40 1.21 -11.20
N ASP A 187 -12.44 0.56 -11.85
CA ASP A 187 -12.72 -0.45 -12.88
C ASP A 187 -13.41 -1.68 -12.28
N ARG A 188 -12.97 -2.12 -11.09
CA ARG A 188 -13.60 -3.25 -10.41
C ARG A 188 -15.03 -2.96 -9.95
N VAL A 189 -15.31 -1.72 -9.52
CA VAL A 189 -16.66 -1.25 -9.19
C VAL A 189 -17.53 -1.21 -10.45
N HIS A 190 -17.00 -0.70 -11.56
CA HIS A 190 -17.70 -0.67 -12.85
C HIS A 190 -18.11 -2.09 -13.25
N ILE A 191 -17.15 -3.02 -13.30
CA ILE A 191 -17.39 -4.43 -13.68
C ILE A 191 -18.40 -5.10 -12.74
N ALA A 192 -18.32 -4.86 -11.43
CA ALA A 192 -19.22 -5.46 -10.46
C ALA A 192 -20.66 -4.94 -10.55
N THR A 193 -20.87 -3.74 -11.08
CA THR A 193 -22.18 -3.07 -11.10
C THR A 193 -22.80 -2.94 -12.49
N GLN A 194 -22.03 -3.19 -13.57
CA GLN A 194 -22.48 -2.94 -14.94
C GLN A 194 -23.71 -3.74 -15.37
N SER A 195 -23.94 -4.92 -14.79
CA SER A 195 -25.08 -5.80 -15.12
C SER A 195 -26.29 -5.62 -14.20
N GLN A 196 -26.22 -4.70 -13.24
CA GLN A 196 -27.30 -4.43 -12.29
C GLN A 196 -28.39 -3.55 -12.92
N SER A 197 -29.61 -3.61 -12.39
CA SER A 197 -30.65 -2.63 -12.77
C SER A 197 -30.25 -1.22 -12.33
N SER A 198 -30.79 -0.16 -12.95
CA SER A 198 -30.41 1.23 -12.64
C SER A 198 -30.49 1.55 -11.13
N SER A 199 -31.56 1.10 -10.46
CA SER A 199 -31.74 1.34 -9.01
C SER A 199 -30.73 0.58 -8.14
N GLU A 200 -30.39 -0.66 -8.50
CA GLU A 200 -29.41 -1.47 -7.79
C GLU A 200 -27.99 -0.95 -8.02
N ARG A 201 -27.69 -0.56 -9.27
CA ARG A 201 -26.42 0.06 -9.68
C ARG A 201 -26.16 1.33 -8.90
N TRP A 202 -27.16 2.22 -8.83
CA TRP A 202 -27.06 3.44 -8.01
C TRP A 202 -26.75 3.11 -6.56
N THR A 203 -27.55 2.24 -5.93
CA THR A 203 -27.42 1.92 -4.50
C THR A 203 -26.05 1.30 -4.18
N SER A 204 -25.61 0.35 -5.01
CA SER A 204 -24.33 -0.33 -4.85
C SER A 204 -23.16 0.62 -5.05
N THR A 205 -23.18 1.41 -6.14
CA THR A 205 -22.11 2.35 -6.48
C THR A 205 -21.99 3.46 -5.43
N LYS A 206 -23.12 4.05 -5.03
CA LYS A 206 -23.16 5.06 -3.97
C LYS A 206 -22.54 4.53 -2.68
N GLY A 207 -22.95 3.35 -2.22
CA GLY A 207 -22.40 2.76 -1.00
C GLY A 207 -20.89 2.49 -1.09
N LEU A 208 -20.40 2.04 -2.24
CA LEU A 208 -18.96 1.84 -2.46
C LEU A 208 -18.19 3.17 -2.46
N VAL A 209 -18.73 4.22 -3.08
CA VAL A 209 -18.11 5.56 -3.10
C VAL A 209 -18.07 6.19 -1.70
N GLU A 210 -19.13 6.05 -0.90
CA GLU A 210 -19.15 6.54 0.50
C GLU A 210 -18.08 5.85 1.36
N LYS A 211 -17.91 4.54 1.18
CA LYS A 211 -16.84 3.78 1.85
C LYS A 211 -15.46 4.25 1.42
N THR A 212 -15.23 4.38 0.11
CA THR A 212 -13.94 4.89 -0.39
C THR A 212 -13.66 6.31 0.08
N ALA A 213 -14.68 7.17 0.15
CA ALA A 213 -14.54 8.52 0.70
C ALA A 213 -14.11 8.51 2.17
N SER A 214 -14.65 7.59 2.97
CA SER A 214 -14.24 7.41 4.37
C SER A 214 -12.80 6.92 4.51
N LEU A 215 -12.33 6.07 3.57
CA LEU A 215 -10.94 5.64 3.50
C LEU A 215 -10.02 6.82 3.15
N PHE A 216 -10.41 7.67 2.20
CA PHE A 216 -9.63 8.86 1.84
C PHE A 216 -9.50 9.83 2.99
N ASP A 217 -10.59 10.08 3.74
CA ASP A 217 -10.54 10.91 4.95
C ASP A 217 -9.47 10.38 5.92
N ARG A 218 -9.43 9.07 6.13
CA ARG A 218 -8.45 8.43 7.01
C ARG A 218 -7.03 8.47 6.43
N ILE A 219 -6.84 8.22 5.15
CA ILE A 219 -5.54 8.28 4.48
C ILE A 219 -4.91 9.68 4.57
N ILE A 220 -5.72 10.73 4.37
CA ILE A 220 -5.26 12.13 4.41
C ILE A 220 -4.83 12.53 5.83
N GLU A 221 -5.39 11.91 6.88
CA GLU A 221 -5.02 12.16 8.28
C GLU A 221 -3.65 11.57 8.68
N LEU A 222 -3.01 10.73 7.84
CA LEU A 222 -1.76 10.01 8.17
C LEU A 222 -0.49 10.85 7.90
N ASP A 223 -0.39 12.05 8.45
CA ASP A 223 0.68 13.02 8.16
C ASP A 223 2.10 12.45 8.31
N GLU A 224 2.41 11.82 9.46
CA GLU A 224 3.75 11.23 9.67
C GLU A 224 4.05 10.08 8.68
N THR A 225 3.05 9.26 8.35
CA THR A 225 3.19 8.17 7.37
C THR A 225 3.46 8.71 5.96
N TRP A 226 2.82 9.81 5.57
CA TRP A 226 3.12 10.47 4.29
C TRP A 226 4.55 10.97 4.23
N HIS A 227 5.10 11.46 5.35
CA HIS A 227 6.49 11.89 5.44
C HIS A 227 7.49 10.73 5.34
N ASP A 228 7.11 9.52 5.77
CA ASP A 228 7.94 8.32 5.61
C ASP A 228 8.10 7.87 4.16
N ILE A 229 7.15 8.23 3.28
CA ILE A 229 7.27 8.01 1.84
C ILE A 229 8.39 8.90 1.32
N GLU A 230 9.27 8.31 0.52
CA GLU A 230 10.35 9.02 -0.15
C GLU A 230 9.81 10.25 -0.90
N GLU A 231 10.47 11.39 -0.69
CA GLU A 231 10.01 12.71 -1.16
C GLU A 231 9.75 12.72 -2.68
N GLN A 232 10.59 12.04 -3.46
CA GLN A 232 10.44 11.93 -4.92
C GLN A 232 9.21 11.10 -5.34
N ARG A 233 8.82 10.12 -4.53
CA ARG A 233 7.67 9.24 -4.82
C ARG A 233 6.35 9.80 -4.31
N ARG A 234 6.37 10.66 -3.27
CA ARG A 234 5.17 11.22 -2.65
C ARG A 234 4.20 11.89 -3.64
N PRO A 235 4.65 12.69 -4.64
CA PRO A 235 3.75 13.26 -5.65
C PRO A 235 3.05 12.21 -6.52
N GLN A 236 3.74 11.13 -6.88
CA GLN A 236 3.17 10.03 -7.65
C GLN A 236 2.09 9.29 -6.85
N VAL A 237 2.35 9.01 -5.57
CA VAL A 237 1.37 8.39 -4.67
C VAL A 237 0.14 9.30 -4.49
N GLY A 238 0.33 10.61 -4.34
CA GLY A 238 -0.76 11.58 -4.32
C GLY A 238 -1.59 11.57 -5.62
N THR A 239 -0.93 11.42 -6.77
CA THR A 239 -1.61 11.32 -8.07
C THR A 239 -2.46 10.04 -8.19
N HIS A 240 -1.97 8.91 -7.68
CA HIS A 240 -2.75 7.68 -7.62
C HIS A 240 -4.01 7.82 -6.74
N LEU A 241 -3.89 8.52 -5.61
CA LEU A 241 -5.03 8.81 -4.75
C LEU A 241 -6.09 9.64 -5.48
N LEU A 242 -5.68 10.72 -6.15
CA LEU A 242 -6.56 11.57 -6.95
C LEU A 242 -7.20 10.82 -8.13
N SER A 243 -6.44 10.01 -8.84
CA SER A 243 -6.97 9.18 -9.94
C SER A 243 -8.05 8.21 -9.45
N THR A 244 -7.92 7.70 -8.22
CA THR A 244 -8.96 6.84 -7.62
C THR A 244 -10.22 7.67 -7.31
N ILE A 245 -10.06 8.87 -6.76
CA ILE A 245 -11.19 9.79 -6.49
C ILE A 245 -11.94 10.09 -7.78
N ASP A 246 -11.23 10.48 -8.84
CA ASP A 246 -11.82 10.82 -10.14
C ASP A 246 -12.59 9.63 -10.73
N GLY A 247 -11.97 8.44 -10.77
CA GLY A 247 -12.62 7.24 -11.29
C GLY A 247 -13.85 6.82 -10.48
N MET A 248 -13.80 6.92 -9.15
CA MET A 248 -14.96 6.63 -8.30
C MET A 248 -16.08 7.66 -8.50
N SER A 249 -15.74 8.94 -8.70
CA SER A 249 -16.70 10.00 -9.00
C SER A 249 -17.39 9.79 -10.35
N LEU A 250 -16.64 9.36 -11.37
CA LEU A 250 -17.20 9.05 -12.69
C LEU A 250 -18.15 7.85 -12.63
N ASN A 251 -17.78 6.78 -11.91
CA ASN A 251 -18.69 5.65 -11.70
C ASN A 251 -20.00 6.06 -11.01
N LEU A 252 -19.91 6.96 -10.02
CA LEU A 252 -21.10 7.50 -9.36
C LEU A 252 -21.99 8.26 -10.35
N ALA A 253 -21.39 9.15 -11.15
CA ALA A 253 -22.09 9.94 -12.15
C ALA A 253 -22.78 9.04 -13.19
N ASP A 254 -22.10 8.00 -13.68
CA ASP A 254 -22.66 7.02 -14.61
C ASP A 254 -23.81 6.20 -14.01
N ALA A 255 -23.81 6.02 -12.68
CA ALA A 255 -24.84 5.31 -11.96
C ALA A 255 -26.05 6.19 -11.60
N MET A 256 -25.98 7.51 -11.77
CA MET A 256 -27.10 8.41 -11.50
C MET A 256 -28.23 8.16 -12.49
N ASP A 257 -29.40 7.78 -11.97
CA ASP A 257 -30.64 7.72 -12.75
C ASP A 257 -31.23 9.14 -12.90
N GLU A 258 -31.92 9.42 -14.01
CA GLU A 258 -32.50 10.74 -14.34
C GLU A 258 -33.47 11.27 -13.27
N LYS A 259 -33.93 10.40 -12.37
CA LYS A 259 -34.87 10.71 -11.27
C LYS A 259 -34.21 11.01 -9.93
N ILE A 260 -32.88 11.07 -9.87
CA ILE A 260 -32.14 11.27 -8.61
C ILE A 260 -31.76 12.75 -8.47
N ASP A 261 -32.33 13.43 -7.48
CA ASP A 261 -31.96 14.79 -7.09
C ASP A 261 -30.45 14.88 -6.78
N GLU A 262 -29.84 16.05 -6.99
CA GLU A 262 -28.42 16.34 -6.73
C GLU A 262 -27.94 15.74 -5.39
N GLN A 263 -26.97 14.82 -5.43
CA GLN A 263 -26.41 14.15 -4.25
C GLN A 263 -24.96 14.56 -4.06
N SER A 264 -24.66 15.07 -2.87
CA SER A 264 -23.32 15.49 -2.47
C SER A 264 -22.70 14.44 -1.55
N ILE A 265 -21.78 13.62 -2.07
CA ILE A 265 -20.95 12.74 -1.26
C ILE A 265 -19.65 13.48 -0.96
N ILE A 266 -19.53 14.02 0.25
CA ILE A 266 -18.38 14.79 0.68
C ILE A 266 -17.71 14.09 1.86
N GLY A 267 -16.49 13.59 1.65
CA GLY A 267 -15.59 13.23 2.74
C GLY A 267 -15.20 14.48 3.54
N LYS A 268 -15.01 14.33 4.85
CA LYS A 268 -14.66 15.43 5.77
C LYS A 268 -13.48 16.27 5.25
N ASN A 269 -12.49 15.60 4.64
CA ASN A 269 -11.26 16.21 4.15
C ASN A 269 -11.32 16.55 2.64
N MET A 270 -12.29 16.02 1.90
CA MET A 270 -12.51 16.28 0.47
C MET A 270 -13.51 17.44 0.21
N GLY A 271 -14.16 17.95 1.26
CA GLY A 271 -15.27 18.90 1.19
C GLY A 271 -14.96 20.38 1.07
N LYS A 272 -13.76 20.80 0.65
CA LYS A 272 -13.51 22.22 0.36
C LYS A 272 -14.15 22.56 -1.00
N ARG A 273 -15.46 22.86 -0.95
CA ARG A 273 -16.34 23.13 -2.09
C ARG A 273 -15.82 24.25 -3.00
N PHE A 274 -15.53 23.95 -4.27
CA PHE A 274 -15.58 24.93 -5.34
C PHE A 274 -17.03 25.03 -5.82
N SER A 275 -17.72 26.09 -5.43
CA SER A 275 -19.09 26.36 -5.88
C SER A 275 -19.08 26.91 -7.31
N PHE A 276 -19.42 26.09 -8.30
CA PHE A 276 -19.87 26.58 -9.61
C PHE A 276 -21.40 26.64 -9.62
N ASN A 277 -21.93 27.85 -9.69
CA ASN A 277 -23.34 28.13 -9.76
C ASN A 277 -23.79 28.03 -11.24
N LEU A 278 -24.12 26.83 -11.70
CA LEU A 278 -24.77 26.65 -13.00
C LEU A 278 -26.26 26.83 -12.81
N LYS A 279 -26.73 28.09 -12.83
CA LYS A 279 -28.15 28.37 -13.05
C LYS A 279 -28.52 27.87 -14.44
N SER A 280 -29.53 27.00 -14.49
CA SER A 280 -30.13 26.52 -15.73
C SER A 280 -30.83 27.68 -16.46
N GLU A 281 -30.14 28.29 -17.42
CA GLU A 281 -30.84 29.05 -18.45
C GLU A 281 -31.39 28.06 -19.48
N LYS A 282 -32.73 27.99 -19.52
CA LYS A 282 -33.51 27.27 -20.51
C LYS A 282 -33.07 27.68 -21.91
N PHE A 283 -32.45 26.77 -22.65
CA PHE A 283 -32.31 26.90 -24.10
C PHE A 283 -33.69 26.74 -24.75
N HIS A 284 -34.44 27.83 -24.86
CA HIS A 284 -35.51 27.92 -25.86
C HIS A 284 -34.84 28.06 -27.23
N LYS A 285 -34.90 26.98 -28.03
CA LYS A 285 -34.67 27.07 -29.48
C LYS A 285 -35.71 28.02 -30.06
N THR A 286 -35.26 29.17 -30.53
CA THR A 286 -35.99 29.96 -31.53
C THR A 286 -34.95 30.36 -32.57
N ILE A 287 -35.06 29.75 -33.75
CA ILE A 287 -34.34 30.16 -34.95
C ILE A 287 -35.19 31.26 -35.59
N PRO A 288 -34.72 32.51 -35.71
CA PRO A 288 -35.23 33.40 -36.73
C PRO A 288 -34.38 33.22 -37.99
N LEU A 289 -35.01 32.70 -39.03
CA LEU A 289 -34.63 32.96 -40.41
C LEU A 289 -34.51 34.47 -40.60
N LEU A 290 -33.35 34.93 -41.08
CA LEU A 290 -33.20 36.24 -41.70
C LEU A 290 -32.76 36.03 -43.15
N VAL A 291 -33.54 36.69 -44.00
CA VAL A 291 -33.48 36.83 -45.46
C VAL A 291 -32.10 37.27 -45.93
#